data_AF-A0A8T3A323-F1
#
_entry.id   AF-A0A8T3A323-F1
#
_cell.length_a   1.000
_cell.length_b   1.000
_cell.length_c   1.000
_cell.angle_alpha   90.00
_cell.angle_beta   90.00
_cell.angle_gamma   90.00
#
_symmetry.space_group_name_H-M   'P 1'
#
loop_
_entity.id
_entity.type
_entity.pdbx_description
1 polymer ?
#
loop_
_entity_poly.entity_id
_entity_poly.type
_entity_poly.pdbx_seq_one_letter_code
_entity_poly.pdbx_strand_id
1 'polypeptide(L)'
;MEMNCSTVNSLHLKPSLAFVLPSKSNGIILNNGRLRFRELWKHSMSQATKAFIKDGALRINGREALLSVPENVVVKPSSNESLFLGAVSPEASSRHVFKLGVVKDFKLLSLFRFKIWWMIPRIGRSGSDIPTETQLLLLEAKVNGDGSPQATKPLPFYILFLPVLDGQFRSSLQGNSSNELEFCIESGRDQPYRSCSYK
;
A
#
# COMPACT_ATOMS: atom_id res chain seq x y z
N MET A 1 -31.31 19.53 -17.52
CA MET A 1 -30.63 20.73 -17.00
C MET A 1 -29.30 20.25 -16.46
N GLU A 2 -28.25 20.43 -17.25
CA GLU A 2 -26.88 20.05 -16.91
C GLU A 2 -26.42 20.82 -15.68
N MET A 3 -25.74 20.15 -14.75
CA MET A 3 -24.97 20.83 -13.71
C MET A 3 -23.56 20.26 -13.65
N ASN A 4 -22.64 21.20 -13.89
CA ASN A 4 -21.20 21.11 -14.02
C ASN A 4 -20.51 20.24 -12.96
N CYS A 5 -19.67 19.33 -13.45
CA CYS A 5 -18.57 18.74 -12.71
C CYS A 5 -17.47 19.80 -12.54
N SER A 6 -17.52 20.58 -11.46
CA SER A 6 -16.47 21.53 -11.11
C SER A 6 -15.22 20.77 -10.66
N THR A 7 -14.22 20.77 -11.53
CA THR A 7 -12.77 20.77 -11.28
C THR A 7 -12.35 20.48 -9.84
N VAL A 8 -12.04 19.21 -9.54
CA VAL A 8 -11.27 18.87 -8.35
C VAL A 8 -9.81 19.19 -8.66
N ASN A 9 -9.32 20.29 -8.10
CA ASN A 9 -7.93 20.70 -8.19
C ASN A 9 -7.01 19.53 -7.81
N SER A 10 -6.15 19.14 -8.75
CA SER A 10 -5.04 18.23 -8.52
C SER A 10 -4.16 18.82 -7.42
N LEU A 11 -4.27 18.28 -6.20
CA LEU A 11 -3.27 18.53 -5.17
C LEU A 11 -2.02 17.78 -5.60
N HIS A 12 -1.08 18.57 -6.12
CA HIS A 12 0.27 18.15 -6.46
C HIS A 12 1.03 17.84 -5.17
N LEU A 13 0.69 16.73 -4.51
CA LEU A 13 1.52 16.15 -3.46
C LEU A 13 2.84 15.76 -4.15
N LYS A 14 3.90 16.53 -3.91
CA LYS A 14 5.27 16.06 -4.18
C LYS A 14 5.55 14.98 -3.13
N PRO A 15 5.56 13.69 -3.46
CA PRO A 15 5.99 12.69 -2.51
C PRO A 15 7.52 12.75 -2.49
N SER A 16 8.10 13.54 -1.59
CA SER A 16 9.54 13.44 -1.29
C SER A 16 9.75 12.43 -0.17
N LEU A 17 9.34 11.18 -0.37
CA LEU A 17 9.78 10.07 0.48
C LEU A 17 9.99 8.85 -0.42
N ALA A 18 11.12 8.85 -1.13
CA ALA A 18 11.66 7.66 -1.75
C ALA A 18 12.51 6.93 -0.69
N PHE A 19 11.97 5.92 -0.02
CA PHE A 19 12.79 4.96 0.72
C PHE A 19 13.34 3.94 -0.28
N VAL A 20 14.50 4.25 -0.83
CA VAL A 20 15.27 3.33 -1.68
C VAL A 20 16.25 2.59 -0.77
N LEU A 21 16.02 1.31 -0.50
CA LEU A 21 17.05 0.41 0.04
C LEU A 21 17.42 -0.65 -0.99
N PRO A 22 18.43 -0.39 -1.85
CA PRO A 22 19.24 -1.42 -2.45
C PRO A 22 20.47 -1.59 -1.55
N SER A 23 20.45 -2.60 -0.67
CA SER A 23 21.67 -3.06 -0.03
C SER A 23 22.60 -3.63 -1.12
N LYS A 24 23.65 -2.88 -1.45
CA LYS A 24 24.90 -3.41 -2.00
C LYS A 24 26.04 -2.72 -1.26
N SER A 25 26.68 -3.46 -0.35
CA SER A 25 27.93 -3.07 0.29
C SER A 25 28.99 -2.81 -0.78
N ASN A 26 29.51 -1.59 -0.86
CA ASN A 26 30.76 -1.28 -1.56
C ASN A 26 31.61 -0.43 -0.61
N GLY A 27 32.82 -0.93 -0.30
CA GLY A 27 33.72 -0.34 0.68
C GLY A 27 34.24 1.05 0.31
N ILE A 28 34.47 1.86 1.34
CA ILE A 28 35.19 3.13 1.26
C ILE A 28 36.69 2.79 1.33
N ILE A 29 37.47 3.12 0.29
CA ILE A 29 38.93 3.05 0.35
C ILE A 29 39.47 4.46 0.59
N LEU A 30 40.11 4.65 1.74
CA LEU A 30 40.86 5.86 2.06
C LEU A 30 42.26 5.75 1.43
N ASN A 31 42.61 6.67 0.54
CA ASN A 31 44.01 6.88 0.16
C ASN A 31 44.33 8.38 0.15
N ASN A 32 45.35 8.78 0.91
CA ASN A 32 45.89 10.14 1.04
C ASN A 32 44.85 11.27 1.15
N GLY A 33 43.94 11.17 2.13
CA GLY A 33 43.17 12.31 2.63
C GLY A 33 42.21 12.98 1.65
N ARG A 34 41.91 12.36 0.49
CA ARG A 34 41.01 12.94 -0.52
C ARG A 34 39.90 11.97 -0.91
N LEU A 35 38.69 12.27 -0.46
CA LEU A 35 37.47 11.55 -0.85
C LEU A 35 37.24 11.73 -2.35
N ARG A 36 37.47 10.68 -3.15
CA ARG A 36 37.05 10.64 -4.55
C ARG A 36 35.82 9.75 -4.69
N PHE A 37 34.66 10.36 -4.87
CA PHE A 37 33.50 9.66 -5.40
C PHE A 37 33.78 9.35 -6.89
N ARG A 38 33.93 8.07 -7.24
CA ARG A 38 33.80 7.65 -8.63
C ARG A 38 32.33 7.82 -9.02
N GLU A 39 32.07 8.57 -10.08
CA GLU A 39 30.76 8.57 -10.73
C GLU A 39 30.41 7.14 -11.14
N LEU A 40 29.56 6.50 -10.34
CA LEU A 40 28.99 5.20 -10.64
C LEU A 40 27.80 5.44 -11.55
N TRP A 41 27.92 4.91 -12.77
CA TRP A 41 26.87 4.81 -13.78
C TRP A 41 25.50 4.57 -13.14
N LYS A 42 24.63 5.58 -13.27
CA LYS A 42 23.26 5.56 -12.78
C LYS A 42 22.43 4.75 -13.77
N HIS A 43 22.49 3.43 -13.71
CA HIS A 43 21.49 2.57 -14.38
C HIS A 43 20.14 2.75 -13.67
N SER A 44 19.43 3.82 -14.02
CA SER A 44 18.07 4.06 -13.57
C SER A 44 17.12 3.29 -14.49
N MET A 45 16.91 2.00 -14.21
CA MET A 45 15.78 1.25 -14.77
C MET A 45 14.62 1.32 -13.78
N SER A 46 13.74 2.31 -13.92
CA SER A 46 12.42 2.26 -13.27
C SER A 46 11.48 1.49 -14.19
N GLN A 47 11.17 0.23 -13.87
CA GLN A 47 10.02 -0.43 -14.50
C GLN A 47 8.75 0.16 -13.90
N ALA A 48 7.82 0.59 -14.74
CA ALA A 48 6.50 1.00 -14.26
C ALA A 48 5.83 -0.18 -13.55
N THR A 49 5.31 0.08 -12.36
CA THR A 49 4.63 -0.90 -11.51
C THR A 49 3.37 -1.34 -12.23
N LYS A 50 3.36 -2.59 -12.68
CA LYS A 50 2.20 -3.18 -13.33
C LYS A 50 1.27 -3.73 -12.25
N ALA A 51 0.29 -2.93 -11.87
CA ALA A 51 -0.73 -3.33 -10.92
C ALA A 51 -2.10 -3.44 -11.58
N PHE A 52 -2.79 -4.54 -11.35
CA PHE A 52 -4.13 -4.78 -11.87
C PHE A 52 -4.87 -5.78 -10.99
N ILE A 53 -6.20 -5.70 -11.01
CA ILE A 53 -7.08 -6.70 -10.43
C ILE A 53 -7.51 -7.63 -11.59
N LYS A 54 -7.30 -8.93 -11.43
CA LYS A 54 -7.76 -9.95 -12.38
C LYS A 54 -8.14 -11.21 -11.62
N ASP A 55 -9.27 -11.82 -11.98
CA ASP A 55 -9.79 -13.03 -11.35
C ASP A 55 -9.96 -12.85 -9.83
N GLY A 56 -10.41 -11.66 -9.40
CA GLY A 56 -10.57 -11.31 -7.99
C GLY A 56 -9.26 -11.20 -7.20
N ALA A 57 -8.09 -11.14 -7.85
CA ALA A 57 -6.81 -10.98 -7.17
C ALA A 57 -6.09 -9.70 -7.60
N LEU A 58 -5.61 -8.94 -6.62
CA LEU A 58 -4.72 -7.80 -6.85
C LEU A 58 -3.31 -8.34 -7.07
N ARG A 59 -2.75 -8.05 -8.25
CA ARG A 59 -1.38 -8.42 -8.62
C ARG A 59 -0.56 -7.18 -8.86
N ILE A 60 0.66 -7.15 -8.30
CA ILE A 60 1.63 -6.07 -8.44
C ILE A 60 2.92 -6.69 -8.97
N ASN A 61 3.37 -6.24 -10.14
CA ASN A 61 4.57 -6.77 -10.83
C ASN A 61 4.52 -8.31 -11.00
N GLY A 62 3.34 -8.83 -11.34
CA GLY A 62 3.11 -10.27 -11.53
C GLY A 62 2.99 -11.08 -10.23
N ARG A 63 3.20 -10.47 -9.07
CA ARG A 63 3.10 -11.12 -7.76
C ARG A 63 1.74 -10.86 -7.13
N GLU A 64 1.22 -11.86 -6.45
CA GLU A 64 -0.06 -11.76 -5.75
C GLU A 64 0.09 -10.95 -4.46
N ALA A 65 -0.83 -10.00 -4.27
CA ALA A 65 -0.86 -9.10 -3.13
C ALA A 65 -2.11 -9.32 -2.25
N LEU A 66 -3.29 -9.38 -2.86
CA LEU A 66 -4.56 -9.63 -2.19
C LEU A 66 -5.39 -10.62 -3.02
N LEU A 67 -6.10 -11.50 -2.33
CA LEU A 67 -7.07 -12.43 -2.91
C LEU A 67 -8.50 -11.92 -2.70
N SER A 68 -9.48 -12.48 -3.39
CA SER A 68 -10.91 -12.18 -3.18
C SER A 68 -11.24 -10.69 -3.06
N VAL A 69 -10.63 -9.88 -3.93
CA VAL A 69 -10.79 -8.42 -4.00
C VAL A 69 -12.22 -8.10 -4.47
N PRO A 70 -13.01 -7.34 -3.70
CA PRO A 70 -14.38 -6.97 -4.08
C PRO A 70 -14.44 -6.06 -5.32
N GLU A 71 -15.58 -6.09 -6.02
CA GLU A 71 -15.78 -5.34 -7.27
C GLU A 71 -15.77 -3.81 -7.09
N ASN A 72 -16.11 -3.32 -5.90
CA ASN A 72 -16.12 -1.89 -5.59
C ASN A 72 -14.72 -1.34 -5.26
N VAL A 73 -13.68 -2.16 -5.29
CA VAL A 73 -12.28 -1.76 -5.10
C VAL A 73 -11.70 -1.26 -6.43
N VAL A 74 -11.03 -0.11 -6.37
CA VAL A 74 -10.50 0.59 -7.56
C VAL A 74 -9.00 0.80 -7.39
N VAL A 75 -8.24 0.49 -8.45
CA VAL A 75 -6.80 0.77 -8.52
C VAL A 75 -6.57 1.97 -9.43
N LYS A 76 -5.87 2.98 -8.93
CA LYS A 76 -5.46 4.16 -9.69
C LYS A 76 -3.93 4.32 -9.65
N PRO A 77 -3.22 4.18 -10.77
CA PRO A 77 -1.80 4.48 -10.83
C PRO A 77 -1.52 5.93 -10.38
N SER A 78 -0.45 6.14 -9.62
CA SER A 78 0.00 7.47 -9.18
C SER A 78 1.35 7.83 -9.78
N SER A 79 2.29 6.87 -9.76
CA SER A 79 3.61 6.99 -10.37
C SER A 79 4.09 5.63 -10.88
N ASN A 80 5.31 5.56 -11.41
CA ASN A 80 5.91 4.30 -11.84
C ASN A 80 6.09 3.30 -10.68
N GLU A 81 6.02 3.70 -9.41
CA GLU A 81 6.30 2.83 -8.26
C GLU A 81 5.17 2.80 -7.23
N SER A 82 4.11 3.57 -7.46
CA SER A 82 3.01 3.71 -6.51
C SER A 82 1.66 3.78 -7.19
N LEU A 83 0.65 3.30 -6.46
CA LEU A 83 -0.74 3.35 -6.83
C LEU A 83 -1.59 3.68 -5.61
N PHE A 84 -2.79 4.16 -5.89
CA PHE A 84 -3.89 4.33 -4.96
C PHE A 84 -4.83 3.14 -5.06
N LEU A 85 -5.18 2.58 -3.91
CA LEU A 85 -6.13 1.49 -3.76
C LEU A 85 -7.31 2.03 -2.97
N GLY A 86 -8.38 2.34 -3.68
CA GLY A 86 -9.58 2.94 -3.14
C GLY A 86 -10.78 1.99 -3.18
N ALA A 87 -11.90 2.45 -2.64
CA ALA A 87 -13.18 1.78 -2.75
C ALA A 87 -14.32 2.80 -2.86
N VAL A 88 -15.42 2.38 -3.47
CA VAL A 88 -16.61 3.22 -3.69
C VAL A 88 -17.76 2.74 -2.80
N SER A 89 -18.44 3.70 -2.16
CA SER A 89 -19.71 3.48 -1.45
C SER A 89 -20.77 4.45 -1.97
N PRO A 90 -22.00 3.99 -2.28
CA PRO A 90 -23.11 4.88 -2.59
C PRO A 90 -23.70 5.53 -1.32
N GLU A 91 -23.43 4.95 -0.15
CA GLU A 91 -24.00 5.38 1.12
C GLU A 91 -23.21 6.55 1.72
N ALA A 92 -23.94 7.47 2.34
CA ALA A 92 -23.40 8.58 3.10
C ALA A 92 -23.22 8.15 4.57
N SER A 93 -21.99 8.10 5.08
CA SER A 93 -21.71 7.78 6.49
C SER A 93 -20.58 8.63 7.06
N SER A 94 -20.58 8.81 8.37
CA SER A 94 -19.42 9.35 9.11
C SER A 94 -18.29 8.32 9.25
N ARG A 95 -18.60 7.04 9.03
CA ARG A 95 -17.68 5.91 9.10
C ARG A 95 -17.94 4.91 7.98
N HIS A 96 -16.89 4.60 7.21
CA HIS A 96 -16.90 3.54 6.22
C HIS A 96 -15.81 2.50 6.53
N VAL A 97 -16.14 1.23 6.32
CA VAL A 97 -15.19 0.12 6.38
C VAL A 97 -15.29 -0.63 5.07
N PHE A 98 -14.23 -0.56 4.26
CA PHE A 98 -14.15 -1.20 2.97
C PHE A 98 -13.30 -2.45 3.06
N LYS A 99 -13.81 -3.56 2.53
CA LYS A 99 -13.02 -4.77 2.33
C LYS A 99 -12.15 -4.59 1.09
N LEU A 100 -10.84 -4.77 1.23
CA LEU A 100 -9.89 -4.66 0.11
C LEU A 100 -9.55 -6.03 -0.49
N GLY A 101 -9.69 -7.10 0.29
CA GLY A 101 -9.40 -8.47 -0.12
C GLY A 101 -8.90 -9.31 1.05
N VAL A 102 -8.70 -10.60 0.81
CA VAL A 102 -8.21 -11.58 1.77
C VAL A 102 -6.69 -11.62 1.78
N VAL A 103 -6.12 -11.56 2.98
CA VAL A 103 -4.70 -11.77 3.26
C VAL A 103 -4.58 -13.09 4.01
N LYS A 104 -4.21 -14.18 3.33
CA LYS A 104 -3.98 -15.48 3.97
C LYS A 104 -2.63 -16.06 3.57
N ASP A 105 -1.89 -16.56 4.55
CA ASP A 105 -0.54 -17.14 4.37
C ASP A 105 0.51 -16.16 3.80
N PHE A 106 0.39 -14.87 4.11
CA PHE A 106 1.37 -13.83 3.73
C PHE A 106 2.20 -13.43 4.94
N LYS A 107 3.52 -13.30 4.82
CA LYS A 107 4.28 -12.66 5.90
C LYS A 107 4.01 -11.16 5.87
N LEU A 108 3.62 -10.62 7.02
CA LEU A 108 3.31 -9.22 7.16
C LEU A 108 3.89 -8.62 8.42
N LEU A 109 4.16 -7.32 8.36
CA LEU A 109 4.46 -6.46 9.49
C LEU A 109 3.46 -5.31 9.49
N SER A 110 2.73 -5.17 10.57
CA SER A 110 1.84 -4.04 10.82
C SER A 110 2.45 -3.12 11.87
N LEU A 111 2.27 -1.81 11.73
CA LEU A 111 2.48 -0.84 12.79
C LEU A 111 1.14 -0.21 13.15
N PHE A 112 0.65 -0.49 14.35
CA PHE A 112 -0.67 -0.06 14.79
C PHE A 112 -0.59 0.88 15.99
N ARG A 113 -1.52 1.83 16.04
CA ARG A 113 -1.57 2.83 17.11
C ARG A 113 -2.31 2.26 18.32
N PHE A 114 -1.55 1.91 19.37
CA PHE A 114 -2.14 1.46 20.63
C PHE A 114 -2.46 2.64 21.58
N LYS A 115 -1.68 3.73 21.48
CA LYS A 115 -1.92 5.01 22.17
C LYS A 115 -1.57 6.16 21.22
N ILE A 116 -2.08 7.37 21.47
CA ILE A 116 -1.90 8.55 20.60
C ILE A 116 -0.44 8.76 20.16
N TRP A 117 0.50 8.56 21.09
CA TRP A 117 1.94 8.80 20.88
C TRP A 117 2.75 7.53 20.57
N TRP A 118 2.09 6.36 20.47
CA TRP A 118 2.78 5.06 20.42
C TRP A 118 2.23 4.15 19.33
N MET A 119 3.13 3.70 18.45
CA MET A 119 2.88 2.62 17.49
C MET A 119 3.65 1.36 17.90
N ILE A 120 3.00 0.21 17.78
CA ILE A 120 3.57 -1.09 18.14
C ILE A 120 3.68 -1.94 16.87
N PRO A 121 4.83 -2.59 16.61
CA PRO A 121 4.95 -3.57 15.55
C PRO A 121 4.24 -4.87 15.90
N ARG A 122 3.51 -5.44 14.94
CA ARG A 122 3.00 -6.82 15.01
C ARG A 122 3.30 -7.55 13.70
N ILE A 123 4.02 -8.66 13.83
CA ILE A 123 4.26 -9.59 12.73
C ILE A 123 3.09 -10.58 12.69
N GLY A 124 2.64 -10.92 11.49
CA GLY A 124 1.53 -11.84 11.27
C GLY A 124 1.70 -12.68 10.03
N ARG A 125 0.72 -13.57 9.81
CA ARG A 125 0.64 -14.40 8.61
C ARG A 125 -0.68 -14.24 7.85
N SER A 126 -1.64 -13.52 8.41
CA SER A 126 -2.99 -13.43 7.91
C SER A 126 -3.65 -12.09 8.23
N GLY A 127 -4.75 -11.77 7.55
CA GLY A 127 -5.54 -10.57 7.80
C GLY A 127 -5.97 -10.48 9.26
N SER A 128 -6.37 -11.60 9.88
CA SER A 128 -6.77 -11.63 11.30
C SER A 128 -5.66 -11.22 12.28
N ASP A 129 -4.40 -11.23 11.86
CA ASP A 129 -3.26 -10.74 12.64
C ASP A 129 -3.08 -9.21 12.58
N ILE A 130 -3.79 -8.50 11.71
CA ILE A 130 -3.64 -7.06 11.51
C ILE A 130 -4.51 -6.33 12.55
N PRO A 131 -3.92 -5.62 13.52
CA PRO A 131 -4.70 -4.93 14.55
C PRO A 131 -5.50 -3.76 13.98
N THR A 132 -6.58 -3.41 14.66
CA THR A 132 -7.28 -2.14 14.46
C THR A 132 -6.34 -0.95 14.63
N GLU A 133 -6.62 0.14 13.92
CA GLU A 133 -5.76 1.33 13.89
C GLU A 133 -4.34 1.05 13.36
N THR A 134 -4.18 0.11 12.42
CA THR A 134 -2.94 -0.08 11.67
C THR A 134 -2.71 1.13 10.75
N GLN A 135 -1.55 1.79 10.88
CA GLN A 135 -1.19 2.99 10.11
C GLN A 135 -0.12 2.71 9.05
N LEU A 136 0.44 1.50 9.06
CA LEU A 136 1.37 1.01 8.05
C LEU A 136 1.28 -0.50 8.03
N LEU A 137 1.18 -1.08 6.84
CA LEU A 137 1.25 -2.52 6.64
C LEU A 137 2.27 -2.84 5.54
N LEU A 138 3.27 -3.64 5.88
CA LEU A 138 4.25 -4.19 4.94
C LEU A 138 3.92 -5.65 4.68
N LEU A 139 3.74 -6.03 3.41
CA LEU A 139 3.32 -7.35 2.99
C LEU A 139 4.35 -7.96 2.04
N GLU A 140 4.84 -9.18 2.32
CA GLU A 140 5.69 -9.94 1.39
C GLU A 140 4.82 -10.56 0.28
N ALA A 141 4.89 -10.05 -0.95
CA ALA A 141 4.09 -10.55 -2.06
C ALA A 141 4.53 -11.95 -2.49
N LYS A 142 3.54 -12.80 -2.79
CA LYS A 142 3.80 -14.18 -3.20
C LYS A 142 4.16 -14.24 -4.68
N VAL A 143 5.15 -15.08 -4.98
CA VAL A 143 5.38 -15.54 -6.36
C VAL A 143 4.28 -16.54 -6.67
N ASN A 144 3.64 -16.41 -7.83
CA ASN A 144 2.69 -17.42 -8.26
C ASN A 144 3.41 -18.77 -8.35
N GLY A 145 2.76 -19.84 -7.90
CA GLY A 145 3.34 -21.18 -7.88
C GLY A 145 3.35 -21.85 -9.24
N ASP A 146 3.84 -21.18 -10.29
CA ASP A 146 4.23 -21.90 -11.50
C ASP A 146 5.50 -22.69 -11.17
N GLY A 147 5.29 -23.92 -10.71
CA GLY A 147 6.29 -24.87 -10.20
C GLY A 147 7.35 -25.28 -11.21
N SER A 148 8.07 -24.33 -11.80
CA SER A 148 9.32 -24.58 -12.50
C SER A 148 10.40 -24.90 -11.46
N PRO A 149 11.00 -26.11 -11.46
CA PRO A 149 11.96 -26.51 -10.42
C PRO A 149 13.35 -25.88 -10.57
N GLN A 150 13.53 -24.85 -11.40
CA GLN A 150 14.82 -24.26 -11.69
C GLN A 150 14.73 -22.75 -11.88
N ALA A 151 14.65 -22.01 -10.78
CA ALA A 151 15.18 -20.66 -10.72
C ALA A 151 15.52 -20.35 -9.27
N THR A 152 16.70 -19.80 -9.06
CA THR A 152 17.17 -19.16 -7.83
C THR A 152 16.00 -18.51 -7.09
N LYS A 153 15.77 -18.87 -5.81
CA LYS A 153 14.66 -18.35 -5.00
C LYS A 153 14.58 -16.82 -5.19
N PRO A 154 13.55 -16.30 -5.87
CA PRO A 154 13.52 -14.89 -6.23
C PRO A 154 13.52 -14.06 -4.95
N LEU A 155 14.23 -12.92 -4.98
CA LEU A 155 14.29 -12.01 -3.85
C LEU A 155 12.87 -11.65 -3.37
N PRO A 156 12.67 -11.50 -2.05
CA PRO A 156 11.38 -11.11 -1.51
C PRO A 156 10.99 -9.73 -2.06
N PHE A 157 9.74 -9.60 -2.50
CA PHE A 157 9.16 -8.35 -2.95
C PHE A 157 8.14 -7.91 -1.90
N TYR A 158 8.28 -6.68 -1.42
CA TYR A 158 7.41 -6.14 -0.40
C TYR A 158 6.50 -5.06 -0.95
N ILE A 159 5.25 -5.06 -0.51
CA ILE A 159 4.24 -4.06 -0.82
C ILE A 159 3.96 -3.30 0.47
N LEU A 160 4.03 -1.98 0.38
CA LEU A 160 3.73 -1.08 1.48
C LEU A 160 2.33 -0.51 1.29
N PHE A 161 1.44 -0.77 2.23
CA PHE A 161 0.13 -0.12 2.32
C PHE A 161 0.22 1.02 3.35
N LEU A 162 -0.13 2.21 2.91
CA LEU A 162 -0.24 3.41 3.73
C LEU A 162 -1.69 3.91 3.62
N PRO A 163 -2.50 3.83 4.69
CA PRO A 163 -3.80 4.49 4.71
C PRO A 163 -3.56 6.01 4.64
N VAL A 164 -3.84 6.60 3.47
CA VAL A 164 -3.60 8.03 3.23
C VAL A 164 -4.77 8.85 3.77
N LEU A 165 -4.44 9.93 4.48
CA LEU A 165 -5.43 10.91 4.90
C LEU A 165 -5.95 11.68 3.69
N ASP A 166 -7.26 11.69 3.50
CA ASP A 166 -7.92 12.56 2.53
C ASP A 166 -8.74 13.63 3.28
N GLY A 167 -8.25 14.87 3.25
CA GLY A 167 -8.91 16.02 3.87
C GLY A 167 -9.13 15.88 5.38
N GLN A 168 -10.41 15.93 5.80
CA GLN A 168 -10.80 15.89 7.22
C GLN A 168 -10.97 14.47 7.77
N PHE A 169 -10.83 13.45 6.92
CA PHE A 169 -11.04 12.08 7.32
C PHE A 169 -9.78 11.46 7.90
N ARG A 170 -9.96 10.67 8.96
CA ARG A 170 -8.96 9.74 9.45
C ARG A 170 -9.10 8.43 8.70
N SER A 171 -7.97 7.79 8.45
CA SER A 171 -7.92 6.50 7.79
C SER A 171 -7.03 5.52 8.54
N SER A 172 -7.45 4.27 8.59
CA SER A 172 -6.66 3.19 9.17
C SER A 172 -6.90 1.89 8.43
N LEU A 173 -6.01 0.93 8.65
CA LEU A 173 -6.17 -0.46 8.22
C LEU A 173 -6.52 -1.31 9.43
N GLN A 174 -7.25 -2.39 9.19
CA GLN A 174 -7.48 -3.43 10.18
C GLN A 174 -7.71 -4.78 9.50
N GLY A 175 -7.58 -5.83 10.29
CA GLY A 175 -7.98 -7.17 9.91
C GLY A 175 -9.31 -7.57 10.54
N ASN A 176 -9.90 -8.65 10.02
CA ASN A 176 -11.05 -9.29 10.65
C ASN A 176 -10.89 -10.83 10.77
N SER A 177 -11.88 -11.48 11.39
CA SER A 177 -11.87 -12.94 11.62
C SER A 177 -11.90 -13.77 10.33
N SER A 178 -12.31 -13.18 9.21
CA SER A 178 -12.32 -13.81 7.89
C SER A 178 -11.02 -13.60 7.11
N ASN A 179 -9.99 -13.03 7.74
CA ASN A 179 -8.71 -12.66 7.13
C ASN A 179 -8.83 -11.61 6.03
N GLU A 180 -9.90 -10.82 6.02
CA GLU A 180 -10.04 -9.70 5.11
C GLU A 180 -9.24 -8.51 5.64
N LEU A 181 -8.51 -7.85 4.75
CA LEU A 181 -7.93 -6.54 4.98
C LEU A 181 -9.02 -5.49 4.78
N GLU A 182 -9.24 -4.67 5.80
CA GLU A 182 -10.23 -3.62 5.82
C GLU A 182 -9.55 -2.25 5.83
N PHE A 183 -10.11 -1.32 5.06
CA PHE A 183 -9.76 0.10 5.05
C PHE A 183 -10.87 0.89 5.72
N CYS A 184 -10.54 1.48 6.87
CA CYS A 184 -11.44 2.26 7.70
C CYS A 184 -11.25 3.74 7.40
N ILE A 185 -12.36 4.46 7.27
CA ILE A 185 -12.37 5.91 7.04
C ILE A 185 -13.42 6.55 7.92
N GLU A 186 -13.04 7.58 8.67
CA GLU A 186 -13.88 8.21 9.69
C GLU A 186 -13.74 9.73 9.68
N SER A 187 -14.84 10.47 9.73
CA SER A 187 -14.84 11.94 9.72
C SER A 187 -14.61 12.56 11.10
N GLY A 188 -14.72 11.77 12.18
CA GLY A 188 -14.66 12.26 13.56
C GLY A 188 -15.81 13.20 13.95
N ARG A 189 -16.90 13.26 13.16
CA ARG A 189 -18.11 14.03 13.44
C ARG A 189 -19.34 13.15 13.21
N ASP A 190 -20.39 13.32 14.01
CA ASP A 190 -21.64 12.53 13.91
C ASP A 190 -22.52 12.87 12.69
N GLN A 191 -22.01 13.62 11.70
CA GLN A 191 -22.75 14.01 10.52
C GLN A 191 -22.26 13.27 9.26
N PRO A 192 -23.15 12.63 8.49
CA PRO A 192 -22.79 11.90 7.28
C PRO A 192 -22.47 12.85 6.10
N TYR A 193 -21.44 12.52 5.31
CA TYR A 193 -21.13 13.22 4.05
C TYR A 193 -21.85 12.54 2.88
N ARG A 194 -22.47 13.32 1.97
CA ARG A 194 -23.14 12.79 0.78
C ARG A 194 -22.11 12.24 -0.22
N SER A 195 -22.14 10.92 -0.47
CA SER A 195 -21.33 10.13 -1.43
C SER A 195 -19.83 10.45 -1.47
N CYS A 196 -18.99 9.52 -1.05
CA CYS A 196 -17.55 9.71 -1.01
C CYS A 196 -16.82 8.68 -1.89
N SER A 197 -15.94 9.18 -2.75
CA SER A 197 -14.96 8.35 -3.46
C SER A 197 -13.62 8.48 -2.75
N TYR A 198 -13.12 7.37 -2.23
CA TYR A 198 -11.86 7.33 -1.48
C TYR A 198 -10.75 6.79 -2.39
N LYS A 199 -9.57 7.40 -2.32
CA LYS A 199 -8.41 7.06 -3.15
C LYS A 199 -7.31 6.44 -2.29
#